data_AF-A0A2P5FCN0-F1
#
_entry.id   AF-A0A2P5FCN0-F1
#
_cell.length_a   1.000
_cell.length_b   1.000
_cell.length_c   1.000
_cell.angle_alpha   90.00
_cell.angle_beta   90.00
_cell.angle_gamma   90.00
#
_symmetry.space_group_name_H-M   'P 1'
#
loop_
_entity.id
_entity.type
_entity.pdbx_description
1 polymer ?
#
loop_
_entity_poly.entity_id
_entity_poly.type
_entity_poly.pdbx_seq_one_letter_code
_entity_poly.pdbx_strand_id
1 'polypeptide(L)'
;MFLSGYSVPISPYLQQVLSQDLNVGSMLVTVRIAGKVKWKVGSWVSGKYHLDVNCPAYLRFGNPTGGIPVGPALKLQLLQSCHVETALGS
;
A
#
# COMPACT_ATOMS: atom_id res chain seq x y z
N MET A 1 -18.21 19.47 7.79
CA MET A 1 -16.81 19.51 7.32
C MET A 1 -16.61 18.31 6.42
N PHE A 2 -16.26 18.50 5.14
CA PHE A 2 -16.00 17.41 4.19
C PHE A 2 -14.52 17.39 3.86
N LEU A 3 -13.91 16.20 3.93
CA LEU A 3 -12.52 16.02 3.53
C LEU A 3 -12.51 15.65 2.06
N SER A 4 -11.89 16.50 1.24
CA SER A 4 -11.75 16.29 -0.19
C SER A 4 -10.32 15.81 -0.48
N GLY A 5 -10.15 14.52 -0.73
CA GLY A 5 -8.92 14.02 -1.35
C GLY A 5 -8.88 14.49 -2.80
N TYR A 6 -7.72 14.96 -3.28
CA TYR A 6 -7.56 15.47 -4.64
C TYR A 6 -8.18 14.47 -5.64
N SER A 7 -9.34 14.83 -6.22
CA SER A 7 -10.08 14.12 -7.28
C SER A 7 -10.75 12.76 -6.99
N VAL A 8 -10.91 12.30 -5.74
CA VAL A 8 -11.71 11.08 -5.46
C VAL A 8 -12.70 11.31 -4.31
N PRO A 9 -14.03 11.28 -4.57
CA PRO A 9 -15.02 11.37 -3.51
C PRO A 9 -14.96 10.14 -2.61
N ILE A 10 -14.59 10.35 -1.35
CA ILE A 10 -14.63 9.34 -0.30
C ILE A 10 -16.04 9.20 0.24
N SER A 11 -16.48 7.97 0.52
CA SER A 11 -17.83 7.74 1.05
C SER A 11 -17.99 8.38 2.43
N PRO A 12 -19.18 8.89 2.80
CA PRO A 12 -19.39 9.58 4.07
C PRO A 12 -19.12 8.70 5.30
N TYR A 13 -19.34 7.38 5.18
CA TYR A 13 -18.95 6.41 6.20
C TYR A 13 -17.43 6.35 6.37
N LEU A 14 -16.69 6.28 5.26
CA LEU A 14 -15.23 6.27 5.28
C LEU A 14 -14.67 7.57 5.87
N GLN A 15 -15.35 8.70 5.64
CA GLN A 15 -14.94 10.00 6.17
C GLN A 15 -14.91 10.04 7.71
N GLN A 16 -15.86 9.39 8.38
CA GLN A 16 -15.87 9.34 9.86
C GLN A 16 -14.72 8.50 10.40
N VAL A 17 -14.41 7.36 9.77
CA VAL A 17 -13.29 6.51 10.15
C VAL A 17 -11.96 7.23 9.88
N LEU A 18 -11.81 7.82 8.69
CA LEU A 18 -10.65 8.63 8.31
C LEU A 18 -10.45 9.83 9.25
N SER A 19 -11.52 10.49 9.71
CA SER A 19 -11.39 11.61 10.65
C SER A 19 -10.84 11.19 12.01
N GLN A 20 -11.15 9.96 12.45
CA GLN A 20 -10.59 9.38 13.67
C GLN A 20 -9.12 9.00 13.44
N ASP A 21 -8.79 8.36 12.33
CA ASP A 21 -7.40 8.00 11.98
C ASP A 21 -6.50 9.23 11.82
N LEU A 22 -7.05 10.34 11.29
CA LEU A 22 -6.36 11.64 11.21
C LEU A 22 -6.12 12.23 12.61
N ASN A 23 -7.07 12.07 13.54
CA ASN A 23 -6.93 12.57 14.91
C ASN A 23 -5.92 11.75 15.73
N VAL A 24 -5.83 10.44 15.45
CA VAL A 24 -4.79 9.55 16.00
C VAL A 24 -3.43 9.81 15.35
N GLY A 25 -3.39 10.41 14.16
CA GLY A 25 -2.17 10.71 13.41
C GLY A 25 -1.59 9.51 12.67
N SER A 26 -2.31 8.39 12.62
CA SER A 26 -1.93 7.20 11.86
C SER A 26 -3.12 6.40 11.37
N MET A 27 -3.04 5.88 10.14
CA MET A 27 -4.06 5.03 9.51
C MET A 27 -3.44 3.70 9.08
N LEU A 28 -4.11 2.58 9.35
CA LEU A 28 -3.71 1.27 8.82
C LEU A 28 -4.17 1.15 7.35
N VAL A 29 -3.24 0.88 6.45
CA VAL A 29 -3.51 0.60 5.04
C VAL A 29 -2.89 -0.73 4.63
N THR A 30 -3.44 -1.36 3.60
CA THR A 30 -2.85 -2.54 2.97
C THR A 30 -2.37 -2.16 1.58
N VAL A 31 -1.06 -2.15 1.38
CA VAL A 31 -0.44 -1.95 0.07
C VAL A 31 -0.48 -3.27 -0.67
N ARG A 32 -1.18 -3.32 -1.81
CA ARG A 32 -1.28 -4.50 -2.67
C ARG A 32 -0.44 -4.31 -3.92
N ILE A 33 0.39 -5.30 -4.27
CA ILE A 33 1.15 -5.35 -5.52
C ILE A 33 0.74 -6.64 -6.23
N ALA A 34 0.01 -6.53 -7.33
CA ALA A 34 -0.37 -7.66 -8.16
C ALA A 34 0.27 -7.54 -9.55
N GLY A 35 0.94 -8.59 -10.03
CA GLY A 35 1.63 -8.54 -11.32
C GLY A 35 1.99 -9.90 -11.88
N LYS A 36 2.36 -9.92 -13.17
CA LYS A 36 2.94 -11.09 -13.84
C LYS A 36 4.44 -10.88 -13.95
N VAL A 37 5.22 -11.75 -13.31
CA VAL A 37 6.68 -11.70 -13.37
C VAL A 37 7.22 -12.84 -14.22
N LYS A 38 8.26 -12.55 -14.99
CA LYS A 38 9.10 -13.51 -15.69
C LYS A 38 10.53 -13.27 -15.27
N TRP A 39 11.26 -14.32 -14.94
CA TRP A 39 12.65 -14.25 -14.55
C TRP A 39 13.52 -14.70 -15.72
N LYS A 40 14.59 -13.96 -16.01
CA LYS A 40 15.55 -14.34 -17.06
C LYS A 40 16.89 -14.69 -16.42
N VAL A 41 17.38 -15.88 -16.68
CA VAL A 41 18.71 -16.35 -16.25
C VAL A 41 19.48 -16.78 -17.49
N GLY A 42 20.45 -15.96 -17.92
CA GLY A 42 21.17 -16.16 -19.17
C GLY A 42 20.23 -16.10 -20.39
N SER A 43 20.21 -17.18 -21.18
CA SER A 43 19.32 -17.33 -22.34
C SER A 43 17.92 -17.86 -22.00
N TRP A 44 17.68 -18.31 -20.76
CA TRP A 44 16.42 -18.93 -20.35
C TRP A 44 15.51 -17.91 -19.68
N VAL A 45 14.25 -17.85 -20.14
CA VAL A 45 13.19 -17.08 -19.50
C VAL A 45 12.23 -18.07 -18.84
N SER A 46 11.94 -17.87 -17.56
CA SER A 46 11.01 -18.70 -16.79
C SER A 46 9.55 -18.47 -17.24
N GLY A 47 8.66 -19.36 -16.78
CA GLY A 47 7.22 -19.24 -16.98
C GLY A 47 6.64 -17.91 -16.44
N LYS A 48 5.37 -17.63 -16.76
CA LYS A 48 4.65 -16.49 -16.19
C LYS A 48 4.20 -16.84 -14.77
N TYR A 49 4.65 -16.10 -13.78
CA TYR A 49 4.19 -16.22 -12.40
C TYR A 49 3.29 -15.05 -12.06
N HIS A 50 2.16 -15.31 -11.41
CA HIS A 50 1.40 -14.27 -10.74
C HIS A 50 2.04 -14.03 -9.37
N LEU A 51 2.42 -12.79 -9.13
CA LEU A 51 2.96 -12.30 -7.87
C LEU A 51 1.91 -11.39 -7.24
N ASP A 52 1.38 -11.79 -6.09
CA ASP A 52 0.47 -11.00 -5.27
C ASP A 52 1.14 -10.73 -3.94
N VAL A 53 1.35 -9.45 -3.62
CA VAL A 53 1.98 -9.02 -2.37
C VAL A 53 0.99 -8.16 -1.61
N ASN A 54 0.75 -8.51 -0.36
CA ASN A 54 -0.09 -7.75 0.55
C ASN A 54 0.78 -7.31 1.74
N CYS A 55 1.08 -6.01 1.81
CA CYS A 55 1.85 -5.40 2.88
C CYS A 55 0.94 -4.51 3.74
N PRO A 56 0.56 -4.92 4.96
CA PRO A 56 -0.05 -4.01 5.91
C PRO A 56 0.97 -2.95 6.33
N ALA A 57 0.57 -1.68 6.36
CA ALA A 57 1.43 -0.55 6.68
C ALA A 57 0.62 0.54 7.39
N TYR A 58 1.27 1.27 8.29
CA TYR A 58 0.71 2.49 8.85
C TYR A 58 1.13 3.69 8.02
N LEU A 59 0.14 4.44 7.52
CA LEU A 59 0.35 5.80 7.06
C LEU A 59 0.36 6.72 8.28
N ARG A 60 1.42 7.48 8.48
CA ARG A 60 1.47 8.52 9.52
C ARG A 60 1.25 9.89 8.90
N PHE A 61 0.36 10.68 9.49
CA PHE A 61 0.09 12.05 9.08
C PHE A 61 0.88 13.00 10.00
N GLY A 62 1.83 13.77 9.45
CA GLY A 62 2.70 14.67 10.25
C GLY A 62 4.18 14.56 9.86
N ASN A 63 5.09 15.12 10.67
CA ASN A 63 6.54 15.08 10.42
C ASN A 63 7.14 13.70 10.82
N PRO A 64 7.56 12.84 9.87
CA PRO A 64 7.88 11.45 10.18
C PRO A 64 9.40 11.21 10.17
N THR A 65 9.97 10.90 11.33
CA THR A 65 11.26 10.22 11.41
C THR A 65 11.08 8.76 10.94
N GLY A 66 11.74 8.38 9.83
CA GLY A 66 11.98 6.97 9.46
C GLY A 66 10.99 6.23 8.55
N GLY A 67 10.09 6.88 7.79
CA GLY A 67 9.17 6.22 6.85
C GLY A 67 9.51 6.36 5.35
N ILE A 68 8.87 5.53 4.50
CA ILE A 68 8.98 5.57 3.03
C ILE A 68 8.10 6.71 2.49
N PRO A 69 8.63 7.70 1.77
CA PRO A 69 7.84 8.80 1.22
C PRO A 69 6.87 8.31 0.14
N VAL A 70 5.58 8.61 0.32
CA VAL A 70 4.50 8.35 -0.63
C VAL A 70 3.84 9.67 -0.98
N GLY A 71 4.57 10.48 -1.76
CA GLY A 71 4.14 11.82 -2.13
C GLY A 71 4.55 12.90 -1.11
N PRO A 72 4.17 14.17 -1.37
CA PRO A 72 4.72 15.33 -0.69
C PRO A 72 4.31 15.48 0.79
N ALA A 73 3.31 14.72 1.27
CA ALA A 73 2.76 14.87 2.61
C ALA A 73 2.57 13.56 3.39
N LEU A 74 2.95 12.41 2.83
CA LEU A 74 2.63 11.09 3.40
C LEU A 74 3.89 10.22 3.43
N LYS A 75 4.12 9.54 4.56
CA LYS A 75 5.12 8.46 4.66
C LYS A 75 4.46 7.18 5.17
N LEU A 76 4.78 6.06 4.53
CA LEU A 76 4.41 4.70 4.95
C LEU A 76 5.44 4.15 5.93
N GLN A 77 4.98 3.59 7.04
CA GLN A 77 5.73 2.69 7.89
C GLN A 77 5.17 1.27 7.71
N LEU A 78 5.93 0.37 7.10
CA LEU A 78 5.51 -1.01 6.93
C LEU A 78 5.38 -1.71 8.28
N LEU A 79 4.30 -2.45 8.47
CA LEU A 79 4.21 -3.43 9.55
C LEU A 79 5.06 -4.65 9.18
N GLN A 80 5.60 -5.34 10.18
CA GLN A 80 6.58 -6.41 9.98
C GLN A 80 6.05 -7.50 9.02
N SER A 81 6.86 -7.79 7.99
CA SER A 81 6.70 -8.79 6.93
C SER A 81 5.44 -8.67 6.03
N CYS A 82 5.68 -8.48 4.73
CA CYS A 82 4.64 -8.59 3.71
C CYS A 82 4.27 -10.03 3.43
N HIS A 83 2.98 -10.30 3.22
CA HIS A 83 2.52 -11.58 2.69
C HIS A 83 2.77 -11.61 1.18
N VAL A 84 3.49 -12.61 0.69
CA VAL A 84 3.83 -12.77 -0.72
C VAL A 84 3.30 -14.12 -1.19
N GLU A 85 2.34 -14.09 -2.11
CA GLU A 85 1.80 -15.27 -2.77
C GLU A 85 2.31 -15.31 -4.21
N THR A 86 2.81 -16.48 -4.61
CA THR A 86 3.21 -16.74 -5.99
C THR A 86 2.42 -17.94 -6.51
N ALA A 87 1.55 -17.71 -7.47
CA ALA A 87 0.86 -18.77 -8.19
C ALA A 87 1.55 -18.97 -9.54
N LEU A 88 1.96 -20.20 -9.85
CA LEU A 88 2.26 -20.56 -11.24
C LEU A 88 0.97 -20.38 -12.03
N GLY A 89 0.94 -19.40 -12.93
CA GLY A 89 -0.18 -19.27 -13.86
C GLY A 89 -0.17 -20.47 -14.79
N SER A 90 -1.09 -21.41 -14.57
CA SER A 90 -1.50 -22.42 -15.55
C SER A 90 -1.99 -21.74 -16.83
#